data_AF-A0A8H5IFE6-F1
#
_entry.id   AF-A0A8H5IFE6-F1
#
_cell.length_a   1.000
_cell.length_b   1.000
_cell.length_c   1.000
_cell.angle_alpha   90.00
_cell.angle_beta   90.00
_cell.angle_gamma   90.00
#
_symmetry.space_group_name_H-M   'P 1'
#
loop_
_entity.id
_entity.type
_entity.pdbx_description
1 polymer ?
#
loop_
_entity_poly.entity_id
_entity_poly.type
_entity_poly.pdbx_seq_one_letter_code
_entity_poly.pdbx_strand_id
1 'polypeptide(L)'
;MPSIYTLDHGDVNKERQRLDLQHSFSKAMTRGDLPPVIWQHLNSLPAPKIADADTGTGIFLKELAPKLPTEAQLDGFDIDTSKFHDSASLPANVKLRYGNVLEPFPKECLGRYDLVHVKLLYAALKKDEWLQAVKNLKTLLKPDGYLFWSETGAYGYASNPYSATLHEWKRIESAAAIKLGRDPK
;
A
#
# COMPACT_ATOMS: atom_id res chain seq x y z
N MET A 1 23.64 -5.01 3.47
CA MET A 1 22.96 -6.26 3.87
C MET A 1 22.26 -6.82 2.64
N PRO A 2 22.26 -8.13 2.39
CA PRO A 2 21.45 -8.70 1.31
C PRO A 2 19.98 -8.45 1.63
N SER A 3 19.27 -7.79 0.71
CA SER A 3 17.85 -7.49 0.84
C SER A 3 17.06 -8.80 0.76
N ILE A 4 16.15 -9.06 1.70
CA ILE A 4 15.23 -10.23 1.70
C ILE A 4 14.07 -9.96 0.72
N TYR A 5 14.28 -9.09 -0.26
CA TYR A 5 13.26 -8.72 -1.23
C TYR A 5 13.08 -9.89 -2.20
N THR A 6 12.03 -10.68 -1.99
CA THR A 6 11.69 -11.86 -2.81
C THR A 6 11.07 -11.51 -4.17
N LEU A 7 10.98 -10.22 -4.51
CA LEU A 7 10.46 -9.76 -5.79
C LEU A 7 11.57 -9.78 -6.84
N ASP A 8 11.25 -10.32 -8.01
CA ASP A 8 12.16 -10.56 -9.12
C ASP A 8 12.88 -9.27 -9.53
N HIS A 9 14.21 -9.31 -9.54
CA HIS A 9 15.07 -8.27 -10.13
C HIS A 9 15.42 -8.59 -11.60
N GLY A 10 14.60 -9.40 -12.25
CA GLY A 10 14.70 -9.76 -13.66
C GLY A 10 14.44 -8.57 -14.59
N ASP A 11 13.94 -8.86 -15.79
CA ASP A 11 13.68 -7.83 -16.79
C ASP A 11 12.68 -6.78 -16.25
N VAL A 12 13.13 -5.53 -16.14
CA VAL A 12 12.34 -4.42 -15.55
C VAL A 12 11.01 -4.20 -16.27
N ASN A 13 10.94 -4.45 -17.59
CA ASN A 13 9.71 -4.28 -18.34
C ASN A 13 8.73 -5.42 -18.05
N LYS A 14 9.22 -6.65 -17.88
CA LYS A 14 8.38 -7.77 -17.43
C LYS A 14 7.87 -7.53 -16.02
N GLU A 15 8.70 -7.01 -15.13
CA GLU A 15 8.30 -6.71 -13.76
C GLU A 15 7.26 -5.58 -13.69
N ARG A 16 7.41 -4.53 -14.50
CA ARG A 16 6.37 -3.49 -14.68
C ARG A 16 5.04 -4.09 -15.14
N GLN A 17 5.05 -4.94 -16.17
CA GLN A 17 3.84 -5.61 -16.67
C GLN A 17 3.19 -6.49 -15.60
N ARG A 18 3.99 -7.23 -14.82
CA ARG A 18 3.50 -8.06 -13.72
C ARG A 18 2.83 -7.20 -12.63
N LEU A 19 3.45 -6.08 -12.24
CA LEU A 19 2.90 -5.15 -11.23
C LEU A 19 1.59 -4.49 -11.68
N ASP A 20 1.51 -4.06 -12.94
CA ASP A 20 0.28 -3.48 -13.51
C ASP A 20 -0.85 -4.51 -13.61
N LEU A 21 -0.51 -5.74 -13.99
CA LEU A 21 -1.46 -6.85 -14.00
C LEU A 21 -1.93 -7.20 -12.58
N GLN A 22 -1.02 -7.21 -11.61
CA GLN A 22 -1.34 -7.42 -10.18
C GLN A 22 -2.30 -6.34 -9.66
N HIS A 23 -2.10 -5.07 -10.03
CA HIS A 23 -3.04 -3.99 -9.73
C HIS A 23 -4.43 -4.26 -10.32
N SER A 24 -4.48 -4.59 -11.61
CA SER A 24 -5.73 -4.90 -12.33
C SER A 24 -6.51 -6.04 -11.65
N PHE A 25 -5.84 -7.14 -11.30
CA PHE A 25 -6.47 -8.24 -10.56
C PHE A 25 -6.97 -7.82 -9.17
N SER A 26 -6.18 -7.04 -8.45
CA SER A 26 -6.54 -6.59 -7.09
C SER A 26 -7.80 -5.72 -7.11
N LYS A 27 -7.88 -4.80 -8.06
CA LYS A 27 -9.06 -3.94 -8.28
C LYS A 27 -10.30 -4.75 -8.67
N ALA A 28 -10.14 -5.76 -9.52
CA ALA A 28 -11.24 -6.65 -9.90
C ALA A 28 -11.76 -7.45 -8.69
N MET A 29 -10.86 -8.01 -7.87
CA MET A 29 -11.23 -8.77 -6.66
C MET A 29 -11.94 -7.91 -5.61
N THR A 30 -11.48 -6.67 -5.42
CA THR A 30 -11.99 -5.74 -4.41
C THR A 30 -13.15 -4.87 -4.91
N ARG A 31 -13.53 -5.01 -6.19
CA ARG A 31 -14.62 -4.28 -6.87
C ARG A 31 -14.42 -2.76 -6.89
N GLY A 32 -13.17 -2.30 -6.96
CA GLY A 32 -12.86 -0.88 -7.06
C GLY A 32 -11.47 -0.54 -6.52
N ASP A 33 -11.13 0.74 -6.58
CA ASP A 33 -9.83 1.24 -6.09
C ASP A 33 -9.89 1.55 -4.58
N LEU A 34 -11.00 2.12 -4.12
CA LEU A 34 -11.19 2.62 -2.75
C LEU A 34 -12.63 2.33 -2.26
N PRO A 35 -12.83 2.14 -0.94
CA PRO A 35 -14.16 2.00 -0.37
C PRO A 35 -14.99 3.30 -0.45
N PRO A 36 -16.33 3.23 -0.44
CA PRO A 36 -17.20 4.41 -0.61
C PRO A 36 -16.93 5.57 0.34
N VAL A 37 -16.58 5.28 1.61
CA VAL A 37 -16.29 6.33 2.61
C VAL A 37 -15.08 7.18 2.24
N ILE A 38 -14.04 6.57 1.66
CA ILE A 38 -12.85 7.29 1.20
C ILE A 38 -13.17 8.10 -0.05
N TRP A 39 -13.93 7.53 -0.99
CA TRP A 39 -14.39 8.28 -2.16
C TRP A 39 -15.20 9.52 -1.78
N GLN A 40 -16.13 9.39 -0.83
CA GLN A 40 -16.92 10.52 -0.34
C GLN A 40 -16.03 11.59 0.29
N HIS A 41 -15.04 11.20 1.10
CA HIS A 41 -14.07 12.14 1.68
C HIS A 41 -13.28 12.87 0.60
N LEU A 42 -12.64 12.15 -0.34
CA LEU A 42 -11.82 12.75 -1.39
C LEU A 42 -12.62 13.68 -2.31
N ASN A 43 -13.85 13.30 -2.66
CA ASN A 43 -14.74 14.12 -3.51
C ASN A 43 -15.32 15.34 -2.78
N SER A 44 -15.27 15.37 -1.45
CA SER A 44 -15.68 16.55 -0.67
C SER A 44 -14.60 17.64 -0.64
N LEU A 45 -13.38 17.32 -1.05
CA LEU A 45 -12.23 18.22 -1.03
C LEU A 45 -12.01 18.84 -2.41
N PRO A 46 -11.72 20.16 -2.51
CA PRO A 46 -11.45 20.80 -3.80
C PRO A 46 -10.10 20.38 -4.40
N ALA A 47 -9.12 20.02 -3.55
CA ALA A 47 -7.77 19.67 -3.96
C ALA A 47 -7.20 18.56 -3.06
N PRO A 48 -7.72 17.32 -3.16
CA PRO A 48 -7.30 16.22 -2.30
C PRO A 48 -5.83 15.85 -2.55
N LYS A 49 -5.11 15.47 -1.51
CA LYS A 49 -3.72 15.03 -1.57
C LYS A 49 -3.60 13.56 -1.22
N ILE A 50 -3.04 12.78 -2.14
CA ILE A 50 -2.92 11.33 -2.03
C ILE A 50 -1.44 10.95 -2.03
N ALA A 51 -1.02 10.16 -1.05
CA ALA A 51 0.26 9.47 -1.05
C ALA A 51 0.00 7.99 -1.32
N ASP A 52 0.75 7.38 -2.23
CA ASP A 52 0.82 5.94 -2.42
C ASP A 52 2.21 5.47 -2.03
N ALA A 53 2.32 4.73 -0.93
CA ALA A 53 3.59 4.25 -0.42
C ALA A 53 3.79 2.78 -0.80
N ASP A 54 5.00 2.45 -1.25
CA ASP A 54 5.30 1.23 -2.00
C ASP A 54 4.52 1.20 -3.34
N THR A 55 4.61 2.30 -4.09
CA THR A 55 3.77 2.53 -5.28
C THR A 55 4.07 1.60 -6.47
N GLY A 56 5.20 0.88 -6.43
CA GLY A 56 5.67 0.02 -7.50
C GLY A 56 5.86 0.80 -8.80
N THR A 57 4.99 0.55 -9.78
CA THR A 57 5.02 1.26 -11.07
C THR A 57 4.34 2.63 -11.03
N GLY A 58 3.59 2.96 -9.97
CA GLY A 58 2.72 4.13 -9.93
C GLY A 58 1.36 3.94 -10.61
N ILE A 59 1.01 2.72 -11.03
CA ILE A 59 -0.22 2.43 -11.76
C ILE A 59 -1.49 2.80 -11.00
N PHE A 60 -1.51 2.61 -9.68
CA PHE A 60 -2.64 3.01 -8.84
C PHE A 60 -2.92 4.51 -8.97
N LEU A 61 -1.90 5.36 -8.79
CA LEU A 61 -2.03 6.81 -8.92
C LEU A 61 -2.40 7.23 -10.35
N LYS A 62 -1.81 6.58 -11.36
CA LYS A 62 -2.11 6.82 -12.78
C LYS A 62 -3.58 6.59 -13.10
N GLU A 63 -4.19 5.53 -12.57
CA GLU A 63 -5.61 5.23 -12.77
C GLU A 63 -6.55 6.01 -11.83
N LEU A 64 -6.04 6.48 -10.68
CA LEU A 64 -6.83 7.24 -9.71
C LEU A 64 -6.97 8.71 -10.12
N ALA A 65 -5.90 9.33 -10.61
CA ALA A 65 -5.85 10.74 -10.99
C ALA A 65 -7.03 11.23 -11.85
N PRO A 66 -7.43 10.56 -12.96
CA PRO A 66 -8.54 11.05 -13.79
C PRO A 66 -9.92 10.94 -13.12
N LYS A 67 -10.02 10.31 -11.94
CA LYS A 67 -11.27 10.18 -11.17
C LYS A 67 -11.40 11.22 -10.05
N LEU A 68 -10.39 12.07 -9.88
CA LEU A 68 -10.31 13.10 -8.85
C LEU A 68 -10.39 14.49 -9.46
N PRO A 69 -10.63 15.54 -8.64
CA PRO A 69 -10.50 16.93 -9.10
C PRO A 69 -9.14 17.20 -9.76
N THR A 70 -9.11 18.07 -10.77
CA THR A 70 -7.87 18.42 -11.50
C THR A 70 -6.78 18.98 -10.58
N GLU A 71 -7.20 19.64 -9.50
CA GLU A 71 -6.37 20.25 -8.46
C GLU A 71 -5.82 19.21 -7.46
N ALA A 72 -6.23 17.94 -7.55
CA ALA A 72 -5.69 16.88 -6.72
C ALA A 72 -4.18 16.72 -6.92
N GLN A 73 -3.46 16.37 -5.86
CA GLN A 73 -2.02 16.06 -5.91
C GLN A 73 -1.80 14.60 -5.53
N LEU A 74 -1.07 13.87 -6.36
CA LEU A 74 -0.83 12.44 -6.18
C LEU A 74 0.68 12.18 -6.14
N ASP A 75 1.16 11.63 -5.04
CA ASP A 75 2.58 11.38 -4.79
C ASP A 75 2.83 9.89 -4.53
N GLY A 76 3.64 9.26 -5.38
CA GLY A 76 4.05 7.88 -5.24
C GLY A 76 5.44 7.77 -4.64
N PHE A 77 5.63 6.87 -3.69
CA PHE A 77 6.90 6.60 -3.02
C PHE A 77 7.25 5.13 -3.17
N ASP A 78 8.43 4.82 -3.67
CA ASP A 78 8.96 3.46 -3.70
C ASP A 78 10.48 3.47 -3.47
N ILE A 79 11.01 2.39 -2.93
CA ILE A 79 12.46 2.23 -2.76
C ILE A 79 13.15 1.91 -4.08
N ASP A 80 12.43 1.32 -5.04
CA ASP A 80 12.92 0.96 -6.37
C ASP A 80 12.27 1.82 -7.46
N THR A 81 12.91 2.95 -7.75
CA THR A 81 12.45 3.89 -8.77
C THR A 81 12.61 3.37 -10.20
N SER A 82 13.33 2.25 -10.42
CA SER A 82 13.55 1.72 -11.76
C SER A 82 12.26 1.18 -12.39
N LYS A 83 11.27 0.85 -11.58
CA LYS A 83 9.97 0.31 -12.01
C LYS A 83 8.95 1.38 -12.35
N PHE A 84 9.23 2.66 -12.07
CA PHE A 84 8.29 3.74 -12.37
C PHE A 84 7.90 3.77 -13.85
N HIS A 85 6.62 4.04 -14.09
CA HIS A 85 6.18 4.49 -15.39
C HIS A 85 6.94 5.74 -15.82
N ASP A 86 7.12 5.90 -17.13
CA ASP A 86 7.67 7.13 -17.67
C ASP A 86 6.81 8.33 -17.25
N SER A 87 7.45 9.37 -16.74
CA SER A 87 6.83 10.64 -16.39
C SER A 87 5.95 11.22 -17.50
N ALA A 88 6.32 11.05 -18.76
CA ALA A 88 5.53 11.50 -19.92
C ALA A 88 4.22 10.72 -20.09
N SER A 89 4.12 9.53 -19.49
CA SER A 89 2.92 8.69 -19.51
C SER A 89 2.02 8.90 -18.29
N LEU A 90 2.43 9.74 -17.34
CA LEU A 90 1.69 10.03 -16.11
C LEU A 90 0.86 11.31 -16.26
N PRO A 91 -0.32 11.38 -15.62
CA PRO A 91 -1.03 12.64 -15.45
C PRO A 91 -0.15 13.71 -14.79
N ALA A 92 -0.33 14.98 -15.18
CA ALA A 92 0.53 16.08 -14.73
C ALA A 92 0.54 16.31 -13.21
N ASN A 93 -0.48 15.82 -12.52
CA ASN A 93 -0.64 15.90 -11.08
C ASN A 93 -0.12 14.66 -10.30
N VAL A 94 0.48 13.70 -11.00
CA VAL A 94 1.13 12.51 -10.40
C VAL A 94 2.64 12.70 -10.39
N LYS A 95 3.27 12.48 -9.22
CA LYS A 95 4.73 12.51 -9.05
C LYS A 95 5.21 11.24 -8.37
N LEU A 96 6.11 10.51 -9.01
CA LEU A 96 6.74 9.33 -8.42
C LEU A 96 8.15 9.69 -7.97
N ARG A 97 8.55 9.24 -6.78
CA ARG A 97 9.85 9.55 -6.18
C ARG A 97 10.32 8.43 -5.27
N TYR A 98 11.61 8.45 -4.98
CA TYR A 98 12.18 7.55 -3.98
C TYR A 98 11.52 7.77 -2.61
N GLY A 99 11.19 6.69 -1.91
CA GLY A 99 10.79 6.73 -0.51
C GLY A 99 10.80 5.34 0.12
N ASN A 100 11.45 5.23 1.27
CA ASN A 100 11.49 4.01 2.07
C ASN A 100 10.48 4.15 3.22
N VAL A 101 9.46 3.27 3.27
CA VAL A 101 8.44 3.29 4.34
C VAL A 101 9.01 3.05 5.74
N LEU A 102 10.22 2.49 5.84
CA LEU A 102 10.93 2.25 7.10
C LEU A 102 11.75 3.45 7.58
N GLU A 103 11.88 4.49 6.76
CA GLU A 103 12.58 5.73 7.10
C GLU A 103 11.59 6.90 7.28
N PRO A 104 11.97 7.95 8.03
CA PRO A 104 11.18 9.18 8.09
C PRO A 104 11.00 9.80 6.71
N PHE A 105 9.76 10.15 6.36
CA PHE A 105 9.48 10.87 5.12
C PHE A 105 9.99 12.31 5.16
N PRO A 106 10.26 12.94 4.00
CA PRO A 106 10.70 14.33 3.94
C PRO A 106 9.73 15.28 4.65
N LYS A 107 10.25 16.33 5.30
CA LYS A 107 9.47 17.26 6.13
C LYS A 107 8.31 17.90 5.36
N GLU A 108 8.53 18.17 4.08
CA GLU A 108 7.55 18.72 3.15
C GLU A 108 6.43 17.75 2.77
N CYS A 109 6.45 16.51 3.23
CA CYS A 109 5.40 15.51 3.04
C CYS A 109 4.57 15.27 4.32
N LEU A 110 5.06 15.71 5.48
CA LEU A 110 4.44 15.40 6.77
C LEU A 110 3.14 16.19 6.99
N GLY A 111 2.08 15.50 7.42
CA GLY A 111 0.79 16.11 7.73
C GLY A 111 0.05 16.69 6.53
N ARG A 112 0.30 16.16 5.32
CA ARG A 112 -0.19 16.77 4.06
C ARG A 112 -1.22 15.97 3.30
N TYR A 113 -1.39 14.69 3.61
CA TYR A 113 -2.18 13.79 2.78
C TYR A 113 -3.55 13.51 3.39
N ASP A 114 -4.58 13.61 2.54
CA ASP A 114 -5.96 13.24 2.82
C ASP A 114 -6.17 11.72 2.68
N LEU A 115 -5.32 11.07 1.88
CA LEU A 115 -5.23 9.62 1.77
C LEU A 115 -3.76 9.20 1.73
N VAL A 116 -3.39 8.23 2.57
CA VAL A 116 -2.19 7.41 2.41
C VAL A 116 -2.65 6.01 2.03
N HIS A 117 -2.33 5.59 0.81
CA HIS A 117 -2.56 4.24 0.32
C HIS A 117 -1.30 3.40 0.47
N VAL A 118 -1.47 2.15 0.86
CA VAL A 118 -0.43 1.11 0.91
C VAL A 118 -1.05 -0.22 0.49
N LYS A 119 -0.29 -1.03 -0.24
CA LYS A 119 -0.76 -2.33 -0.71
C LYS A 119 0.34 -3.38 -0.77
N LEU A 120 0.03 -4.60 -0.33
CA LEU A 120 0.88 -5.81 -0.48
C LEU A 120 2.27 -5.72 0.14
N LEU A 121 2.44 -4.91 1.20
CA LEU A 121 3.67 -4.86 1.96
C LEU A 121 3.94 -6.16 2.75
N TYR A 122 2.96 -7.07 2.84
CA TYR A 122 3.19 -8.42 3.38
C TYR A 122 4.32 -9.18 2.70
N ALA A 123 4.52 -8.96 1.40
CA ALA A 123 5.62 -9.60 0.65
C ALA A 123 6.99 -8.91 0.82
N ALA A 124 7.03 -7.74 1.47
CA ALA A 124 8.21 -6.88 1.54
C ALA A 124 8.73 -6.65 2.96
N LEU A 125 7.85 -6.60 3.96
CA LEU A 125 8.21 -6.28 5.34
C LEU A 125 8.52 -7.50 6.19
N LYS A 126 9.56 -7.41 7.01
CA LYS A 126 9.81 -8.32 8.13
C LYS A 126 8.85 -8.05 9.29
N LYS A 127 8.71 -9.03 10.18
CA LYS A 127 7.81 -8.97 11.34
C LYS A 127 7.97 -7.69 12.19
N ASP A 128 9.19 -7.30 12.47
CA ASP A 128 9.54 -6.14 13.30
C ASP A 128 9.46 -4.80 12.56
N GLU A 129 9.32 -4.82 11.23
CA GLU A 129 9.29 -3.63 10.38
C GLU A 129 7.88 -3.02 10.24
N TRP A 130 6.82 -3.80 10.46
CA TRP A 130 5.43 -3.34 10.32
C TRP A 130 5.08 -2.13 11.18
N LEU A 131 5.44 -2.16 12.46
CA LEU A 131 5.14 -1.06 13.37
C LEU A 131 5.90 0.21 12.97
N GLN A 132 7.12 0.06 12.45
CA GLN A 132 7.92 1.19 11.98
C GLN A 132 7.30 1.79 10.70
N ALA A 133 6.89 0.94 9.75
CA ALA A 133 6.18 1.39 8.55
C ALA A 133 4.90 2.16 8.90
N VAL A 134 4.05 1.61 9.77
CA VAL A 134 2.81 2.28 10.21
C VAL A 134 3.12 3.63 10.89
N LYS A 135 4.13 3.70 11.75
CA LYS A 135 4.54 4.97 12.40
C LYS A 135 4.91 6.03 11.37
N ASN A 136 5.75 5.68 10.40
CA ASN A 136 6.20 6.62 9.37
C ASN A 136 5.04 7.03 8.45
N LEU A 137 4.21 6.08 7.99
CA LEU A 137 3.05 6.37 7.14
C LEU A 137 2.04 7.30 7.82
N LYS A 138 1.81 7.12 9.13
CA LYS A 138 0.94 8.02 9.89
C LYS A 138 1.45 9.46 9.94
N THR A 139 2.76 9.69 9.82
CA THR A 139 3.30 11.06 9.81
C THR A 139 2.93 11.84 8.54
N LEU A 140 2.52 11.16 7.47
CA LEU A 140 2.07 11.78 6.23
C LEU A 140 0.64 12.32 6.32
N LEU A 141 -0.20 11.76 7.20
CA LEU A 141 -1.63 12.04 7.27
C LEU A 141 -1.93 13.41 7.88
N LYS A 142 -2.87 14.12 7.28
CA LYS A 142 -3.63 15.18 7.98
C LYS A 142 -4.45 14.57 9.13
N PRO A 143 -4.90 15.39 10.11
CA PRO A 143 -5.74 14.91 11.21
C PRO A 143 -6.97 14.08 10.79
N ASP A 144 -7.64 14.48 9.70
CA ASP A 144 -8.83 13.80 9.18
C ASP A 144 -8.54 12.89 7.97
N GLY A 145 -7.26 12.62 7.69
CA GLY A 145 -6.84 11.80 6.56
C GLY A 145 -7.06 10.30 6.80
N TYR A 146 -7.20 9.56 5.70
CA TYR A 146 -7.37 8.10 5.75
C TYR A 146 -6.05 7.39 5.48
N LEU A 147 -5.71 6.40 6.31
CA LEU A 147 -4.78 5.34 5.93
C LEU A 147 -5.60 4.19 5.35
N PHE A 148 -5.43 3.91 4.05
CA PHE A 148 -6.00 2.73 3.43
C PHE A 148 -4.91 1.72 3.12
N TRP A 149 -4.88 0.66 3.94
CA TRP A 149 -3.91 -0.42 3.81
C TRP A 149 -4.63 -1.68 3.31
N SER A 150 -4.27 -2.17 2.12
CA SER A 150 -4.84 -3.38 1.52
C SER A 150 -3.82 -4.53 1.46
N GLU A 151 -4.19 -5.69 1.98
CA GLU A 151 -3.32 -6.87 2.00
C GLU A 151 -4.02 -8.12 1.48
N THR A 152 -3.23 -9.09 1.03
CA THR A 152 -3.70 -10.47 0.91
C THR A 152 -3.64 -11.14 2.28
N GLY A 153 -4.76 -11.70 2.73
CA GLY A 153 -4.76 -12.59 3.88
C GLY A 153 -4.10 -13.93 3.55
N ALA A 154 -3.57 -14.62 4.56
CA ALA A 154 -3.26 -16.03 4.41
C ALA A 154 -4.54 -16.79 4.07
N TYR A 155 -4.47 -17.75 3.14
CA TYR A 155 -5.56 -18.71 2.91
C TYR A 155 -5.93 -19.32 4.26
N GLY A 156 -7.15 -19.08 4.71
CA GLY A 156 -7.59 -19.45 6.05
C GLY A 156 -9.10 -19.54 6.15
N TYR A 157 -9.54 -20.32 7.11
CA TYR A 157 -10.94 -20.44 7.46
C TYR A 157 -11.44 -19.14 8.10
N ALA A 158 -12.54 -18.60 7.59
CA ALA A 158 -13.19 -17.42 8.13
C ALA A 158 -14.57 -17.78 8.71
N SER A 159 -14.98 -17.07 9.76
CA SER A 159 -16.31 -17.11 10.38
C SER A 159 -16.85 -15.69 10.34
N ASN A 160 -18.04 -15.50 9.75
CA ASN A 160 -18.73 -14.21 9.76
C ASN A 160 -20.19 -14.39 10.21
N PRO A 161 -20.59 -13.92 11.42
CA PRO A 161 -19.76 -13.15 12.37
C PRO A 161 -18.61 -13.97 12.97
N TYR A 162 -17.58 -13.27 13.45
CA TYR A 162 -16.38 -13.89 14.02
C TYR A 162 -16.75 -14.66 15.30
N SER A 163 -16.62 -15.99 15.28
CA SER A 163 -17.02 -16.84 16.40
C SER A 163 -15.93 -16.96 17.46
N ALA A 164 -16.33 -17.14 18.73
CA ALA A 164 -15.41 -17.45 19.81
C ALA A 164 -14.56 -18.70 19.51
N THR A 165 -15.13 -19.68 18.80
CA THR A 165 -14.43 -20.90 18.37
C THR A 165 -13.34 -20.62 17.35
N LEU A 166 -13.59 -19.77 16.34
CA LEU A 166 -12.55 -19.39 15.38
C LEU A 166 -11.43 -18.60 16.09
N HIS A 167 -11.78 -17.74 17.05
CA HIS A 167 -10.81 -17.04 17.87
C HIS A 167 -9.91 -18.00 18.66
N GLU A 168 -10.51 -18.99 19.33
CA GLU A 168 -9.80 -20.03 20.08
C GLU A 168 -8.84 -20.81 19.20
N TRP A 169 -9.32 -21.26 18.04
CA TRP A 169 -8.52 -22.04 17.12
C TRP A 169 -7.33 -21.25 16.58
N LYS A 170 -7.53 -19.99 16.17
CA LYS A 170 -6.43 -19.13 15.70
C LYS A 170 -5.38 -18.93 16.78
N ARG A 171 -5.79 -18.78 18.04
CA ARG A 171 -4.85 -18.68 19.17
C ARG A 171 -4.01 -19.95 19.34
N ILE A 172 -4.64 -21.13 19.26
CA ILE A 172 -3.95 -22.43 19.36
C ILE A 172 -2.99 -22.61 18.19
N GLU A 173 -3.45 -22.32 16.96
CA GLU A 173 -2.65 -22.42 15.74
C GLU A 173 -1.41 -21.52 15.82
N SER A 174 -1.57 -20.25 16.21
CA SER A 174 -0.45 -19.33 16.41
C SER A 174 0.51 -19.81 17.51
N ALA A 175 0.00 -20.27 18.66
CA ALA A 175 0.84 -20.80 19.73
C ALA A 175 1.63 -22.04 19.29
N ALA A 176 1.03 -22.91 18.47
CA ALA A 176 1.70 -24.08 17.89
C ALA A 176 2.73 -23.68 16.82
N ALA A 177 2.40 -22.72 15.95
CA ALA A 177 3.31 -22.20 14.94
C ALA A 177 4.58 -21.60 15.56
N ILE A 178 4.44 -20.86 16.66
CA ILE A 178 5.57 -20.33 17.45
C ILE A 178 6.44 -21.48 17.99
N LYS A 179 5.81 -22.50 18.61
CA LYS A 179 6.55 -23.67 19.15
C LYS A 179 7.30 -24.44 18.07
N LEU A 180 6.73 -24.53 16.87
CA LEU A 180 7.30 -25.25 15.73
C LEU A 180 8.26 -24.38 14.88
N GLY A 181 8.54 -23.15 15.29
CA GLY A 181 9.44 -22.24 14.57
C GLY A 181 8.92 -21.79 13.20
N ARG A 182 7.61 -21.87 12.97
CA ARG A 182 6.94 -21.44 11.74
C ARG A 182 6.52 -19.97 11.74
N ASP A 183 6.61 -19.31 12.89
CA ASP A 183 6.40 -17.87 13.06
C ASP A 183 7.77 -17.21 13.26
N PRO A 184 8.16 -16.17 12.48
CA PRO A 184 9.33 -15.39 12.80
C PRO A 184 9.17 -14.83 14.22
N LYS A 185 10.15 -15.01 15.11
CA LYS A 185 10.11 -14.38 16.44
C LYS A 185 10.12 -12.88 16.33
#